data_AF-A0A5U7D5Z3-F1
#
_entry.id   AF-A0A5U7D5Z3-F1
#
_cell.length_a   1.000
_cell.length_b   1.000
_cell.length_c   1.000
_cell.angle_alpha   90.00
_cell.angle_beta   90.00
_cell.angle_gamma   90.00
#
_symmetry.space_group_name_H-M   'P 1'
#
loop_
_entity.id
_entity.type
_entity.pdbx_description
1 polymer ?
#
loop_
_entity_poly.entity_id
_entity_poly.type
_entity_poly.pdbx_seq_one_letter_code
_entity_poly.pdbx_strand_id
1 'polypeptide(L)'
;WIIPGLCVSREDNHNVMRGEETQLLGARELSPSSVYVMPGTHCKWVQTDTQQIHDFRTVMTGELHHLLLRHSLVGAGLPEQEVSGDAYAAGLERGLNSPAVLPSLFEVRASHVLGHLAREQVSDFLSGLLIGAEVASMSESFAAQQAITLVAGPALISRYQQAFSAIGRDVSTVDGDMAFQAGIRSIAHAVAN
;
A
#
# COMPACT_ATOMS: atom_id res chain seq x y z
N TRP A 1 -26.80 12.30 -5.45
CA TRP A 1 -26.39 10.90 -5.31
C TRP A 1 -25.17 10.82 -4.42
N ILE A 2 -25.05 9.78 -3.61
CA ILE A 2 -23.85 9.49 -2.81
C ILE A 2 -23.43 8.07 -3.15
N ILE A 3 -22.17 7.88 -3.52
CA ILE A 3 -21.62 6.56 -3.83
C ILE A 3 -21.48 5.77 -2.52
N PRO A 4 -22.01 4.54 -2.43
CA PRO A 4 -21.83 3.70 -1.24
C PRO A 4 -20.39 3.19 -1.18
N GLY A 5 -19.89 2.94 0.04
CA GLY A 5 -18.67 2.17 0.23
C GLY A 5 -18.90 0.67 0.02
N LEU A 6 -17.84 -0.12 0.16
CA LEU A 6 -17.89 -1.58 0.10
C LEU A 6 -17.52 -2.20 1.45
N CYS A 7 -18.06 -3.39 1.72
CA CYS A 7 -17.74 -4.15 2.92
C CYS A 7 -17.64 -5.65 2.64
N VAL A 8 -16.84 -6.33 3.46
CA VAL A 8 -16.77 -7.79 3.57
C VAL A 8 -17.09 -8.14 5.02
N SER A 9 -17.93 -9.15 5.23
CA SER A 9 -18.35 -9.59 6.56
C SER A 9 -18.50 -11.12 6.61
N ARG A 10 -17.45 -11.81 7.06
CA ARG A 10 -17.40 -13.25 7.30
C ARG A 10 -16.35 -13.57 8.37
N GLU A 11 -16.35 -14.79 8.91
CA GLU A 11 -15.55 -15.18 10.08
C GLU A 11 -14.06 -14.78 9.99
N ASP A 12 -13.43 -15.01 8.84
CA ASP A 12 -12.01 -14.71 8.60
C ASP A 12 -11.74 -13.30 8.05
N ASN A 13 -12.77 -12.53 7.71
CA ASN A 13 -12.61 -11.19 7.11
C ASN A 13 -13.77 -10.24 7.43
N HIS A 14 -13.45 -9.18 8.18
CA HIS A 14 -14.31 -8.01 8.36
C HIS A 14 -13.55 -6.79 7.86
N ASN A 15 -14.03 -6.20 6.76
CA ASN A 15 -13.30 -5.14 6.07
C ASN A 15 -14.26 -4.12 5.47
N VAL A 16 -13.81 -2.85 5.41
CA VAL A 16 -14.58 -1.73 4.85
C VAL A 16 -13.67 -0.81 4.02
N MET A 17 -14.26 -0.18 3.02
CA MET A 17 -13.66 0.95 2.29
C MET A 17 -14.73 1.98 1.93
N ARG A 18 -14.33 3.24 1.79
CA ARG A 18 -15.25 4.34 1.44
C ARG A 18 -14.47 5.45 0.76
N GLY A 19 -14.60 5.52 -0.56
CA GLY A 19 -13.89 6.39 -1.49
C GLY A 19 -13.08 5.57 -2.50
N GLU A 20 -12.34 4.58 -2.03
CA GLU A 20 -11.48 3.74 -2.87
C GLU A 20 -12.28 2.93 -3.91
N GLU A 21 -13.55 2.60 -3.66
CA GLU A 21 -14.39 1.92 -4.64
C GLU A 21 -14.59 2.75 -5.93
N THR A 22 -14.55 4.08 -5.81
CA THR A 22 -14.67 4.99 -6.95
C THR A 22 -13.39 4.97 -7.79
N GLN A 23 -12.22 4.96 -7.15
CA GLN A 23 -10.95 4.78 -7.85
C GLN A 23 -10.87 3.39 -8.50
N LEU A 24 -11.33 2.35 -7.82
CA LEU A 24 -11.36 0.98 -8.35
C LEU A 24 -12.19 0.88 -9.63
N LEU A 25 -13.36 1.55 -9.69
CA LEU A 25 -14.18 1.60 -10.90
C LEU A 25 -13.42 2.19 -12.09
N GLY A 26 -12.71 3.31 -11.89
CA GLY A 26 -11.91 3.90 -12.96
C GLY A 26 -10.66 3.09 -13.31
N ALA A 27 -9.98 2.52 -12.32
CA ALA A 27 -8.81 1.67 -12.54
C ALA A 27 -9.17 0.42 -13.36
N ARG A 28 -10.36 -0.15 -13.15
CA ARG A 28 -10.89 -1.26 -13.94
C ARG A 28 -11.05 -0.93 -15.41
N GLU A 29 -11.44 0.30 -15.74
CA GLU A 29 -11.55 0.76 -17.13
C GLU A 29 -10.18 1.07 -17.74
N LEU A 30 -9.28 1.67 -16.96
CA LEU A 30 -7.98 2.17 -17.43
C LEU A 30 -6.91 1.07 -17.52
N SER A 31 -6.90 0.11 -16.60
CA SER A 31 -5.91 -0.96 -16.49
C SER A 31 -6.52 -2.17 -15.75
N PRO A 32 -7.32 -2.99 -16.46
CA PRO A 32 -8.00 -4.13 -15.84
C PRO A 32 -7.00 -5.18 -15.35
N SER A 33 -7.22 -5.66 -14.13
CA SER A 33 -6.46 -6.76 -13.50
C SER A 33 -7.35 -7.59 -12.59
N SER A 34 -6.93 -8.81 -12.27
CA SER A 34 -7.54 -9.62 -11.22
C SER A 34 -7.20 -9.14 -9.80
N VAL A 35 -6.15 -8.32 -9.65
CA VAL A 35 -5.74 -7.73 -8.37
C VAL A 35 -5.41 -6.25 -8.53
N TYR A 36 -6.03 -5.42 -7.70
CA TYR A 36 -5.71 -4.01 -7.55
C TYR A 36 -5.09 -3.78 -6.18
N VAL A 37 -4.02 -2.99 -6.15
CA VAL A 37 -3.39 -2.54 -4.90
C VAL A 37 -3.46 -1.04 -4.89
N MET A 38 -4.03 -0.49 -3.82
CA MET A 38 -4.37 0.93 -3.70
C MET A 38 -3.67 1.53 -2.47
N PRO A 39 -2.36 1.84 -2.56
CA PRO A 39 -1.58 2.37 -1.46
C PRO A 39 -2.09 3.69 -0.89
N GLY A 40 -1.92 3.87 0.43
CA GLY A 40 -2.24 5.10 1.13
C GLY A 40 -2.06 4.96 2.64
N THR A 41 -2.74 5.81 3.42
CA THR A 41 -2.85 5.65 4.88
C THR A 41 -3.32 4.24 5.25
N HIS A 42 -4.31 3.74 4.50
CA HIS A 42 -4.83 2.39 4.55
C HIS A 42 -4.75 1.78 3.15
N CYS A 43 -3.79 0.90 2.90
CA CYS A 43 -3.66 0.24 1.61
C CYS A 43 -4.78 -0.78 1.42
N LYS A 44 -5.47 -0.73 0.27
CA LYS A 44 -6.48 -1.72 -0.11
C LYS A 44 -5.90 -2.70 -1.11
N TRP A 45 -5.99 -3.99 -0.81
CA TRP A 45 -5.74 -5.08 -1.75
C TRP A 45 -7.08 -5.67 -2.16
N VAL A 46 -7.43 -5.57 -3.44
CA VAL A 46 -8.76 -5.91 -3.95
C VAL A 46 -8.64 -7.01 -5.01
N GLN A 47 -9.39 -8.09 -4.82
CA GLN A 47 -9.48 -9.19 -5.79
C GLN A 47 -10.75 -9.04 -6.62
N THR A 48 -10.63 -9.15 -7.93
CA THR A 48 -11.75 -9.00 -8.86
C THR A 48 -11.66 -10.00 -10.02
N ASP A 49 -12.75 -10.11 -10.78
CA ASP A 49 -12.74 -10.63 -12.15
C ASP A 49 -13.40 -9.63 -13.12
N THR A 50 -13.71 -10.10 -14.33
CA THR A 50 -14.33 -9.29 -15.41
C THR A 50 -15.76 -8.83 -15.13
N GLN A 51 -16.40 -9.26 -14.04
CA GLN A 51 -17.75 -8.81 -13.64
C GLN A 51 -17.88 -8.39 -12.17
N GLN A 52 -17.06 -8.92 -11.26
CA GLN A 52 -17.30 -8.82 -9.81
C GLN A 52 -16.06 -8.41 -9.02
N ILE A 53 -16.30 -7.82 -7.85
CA ILE A 53 -15.32 -7.61 -6.78
C ILE A 53 -15.55 -8.74 -5.77
N HIS A 54 -14.54 -9.58 -5.54
CA HIS A 54 -14.68 -10.81 -4.76
C HIS A 54 -14.33 -10.63 -3.29
N ASP A 55 -13.20 -9.98 -3.02
CA ASP A 55 -12.69 -9.80 -1.67
C ASP A 55 -11.78 -8.58 -1.61
N PHE A 56 -11.55 -8.08 -0.40
CA PHE A 56 -10.46 -7.16 -0.16
C PHE A 56 -9.92 -7.24 1.26
N ARG A 57 -8.66 -6.82 1.40
CA ARG A 57 -7.98 -6.67 2.69
C ARG A 57 -7.42 -5.26 2.81
N THR A 58 -7.28 -4.80 4.05
CA THR A 58 -6.68 -3.51 4.37
C THR A 58 -5.39 -3.71 5.15
N VAL A 59 -4.32 -3.02 4.76
CA VAL A 59 -3.07 -2.93 5.54
C VAL A 59 -2.83 -1.47 5.91
N MET A 60 -2.63 -1.18 7.20
CA MET A 60 -2.52 0.20 7.72
C MET A 60 -1.09 0.75 7.59
N THR A 61 -0.44 0.55 6.45
CA THR A 61 0.99 0.82 6.24
C THR A 61 1.35 2.28 6.45
N GLY A 62 0.61 3.21 5.83
CA GLY A 62 0.85 4.64 5.97
C GLY A 62 0.53 5.16 7.37
N GLU A 63 -0.57 4.70 7.99
CA GLU A 63 -0.91 5.08 9.36
C GLU A 63 0.13 4.57 10.37
N LEU A 64 0.54 3.30 10.25
CA LEU A 64 1.52 2.71 11.16
C LEU A 64 2.89 3.37 11.02
N HIS A 65 3.31 3.71 9.79
CA HIS A 65 4.52 4.52 9.55
C HIS A 65 4.47 5.84 10.33
N HIS A 66 3.37 6.58 10.19
CA HIS A 66 3.17 7.85 10.87
C HIS A 66 3.21 7.70 12.40
N LEU A 67 2.45 6.73 12.93
CA LEU A 67 2.38 6.47 14.38
C LEU A 67 3.75 6.09 14.95
N LEU A 68 4.48 5.19 14.30
CA LEU A 68 5.79 4.75 14.77
C LEU A 68 6.81 5.88 14.73
N LEU A 69 6.84 6.66 13.65
CA LEU A 69 7.80 7.74 13.46
C LEU A 69 7.51 8.95 14.35
N ARG A 70 6.24 9.33 14.54
CA ARG A 70 5.86 10.60 15.18
C ARG A 70 5.30 10.47 16.60
N HIS A 71 4.73 9.31 16.93
CA HIS A 71 3.94 9.15 18.16
C HIS A 71 4.36 7.94 19.02
N SER A 72 5.47 7.28 18.67
CA SER A 72 6.00 6.16 19.44
C SER A 72 7.43 6.41 19.90
N LEU A 73 7.93 5.53 20.77
CA LEU A 73 9.34 5.54 21.17
C LEU A 73 10.29 5.31 19.98
N VAL A 74 9.84 4.67 18.89
CA VAL A 74 10.71 4.35 17.74
C VAL A 74 11.34 5.62 17.15
N GLY A 75 10.52 6.63 16.85
CA GLY A 75 10.98 7.91 16.30
C GLY A 75 11.20 9.04 17.31
N ALA A 76 11.06 8.77 18.61
CA ALA A 76 11.23 9.78 19.64
C ALA A 76 12.66 10.37 19.65
N GLY A 77 12.75 11.70 19.54
CA GLY A 77 13.99 12.46 19.58
C GLY A 77 14.76 12.48 18.26
N LEU A 78 14.17 12.05 17.14
CA LEU A 78 14.79 12.16 15.83
C LEU A 78 14.81 13.62 15.31
N PRO A 79 15.81 13.99 14.49
CA PRO A 79 15.82 15.26 13.78
C PRO A 79 14.81 15.28 12.63
N GLU A 80 14.81 16.38 11.86
CA GLU A 80 14.14 16.41 10.57
C GLU A 80 14.62 15.24 9.68
N GLN A 81 13.69 14.67 8.93
CA GLN A 81 13.95 13.47 8.14
C GLN A 81 14.29 13.87 6.71
N GLU A 82 15.31 13.23 6.15
CA GLU A 82 15.82 13.44 4.81
C GLU A 82 15.45 12.27 3.89
N VAL A 83 15.38 12.54 2.59
CA VAL A 83 15.13 11.51 1.59
C VAL A 83 16.39 10.67 1.41
N SER A 84 16.25 9.36 1.53
CA SER A 84 17.31 8.37 1.32
C SER A 84 16.75 7.12 0.63
N GLY A 85 17.04 7.01 -0.66
CA GLY A 85 16.70 5.81 -1.45
C GLY A 85 17.40 4.56 -0.92
N ASP A 86 18.63 4.69 -0.44
CA ASP A 86 19.40 3.57 0.12
C ASP A 86 18.79 3.06 1.43
N ALA A 87 18.36 3.98 2.31
CA ALA A 87 17.67 3.60 3.55
C ALA A 87 16.34 2.91 3.23
N TYR A 88 15.58 3.43 2.26
CA TYR A 88 14.35 2.78 1.78
C TYR A 88 14.63 1.37 1.26
N ALA A 89 15.62 1.19 0.39
CA ALA A 89 15.97 -0.11 -0.18
C ALA A 89 16.40 -1.13 0.90
N ALA A 90 17.21 -0.70 1.88
CA ALA A 90 17.62 -1.56 3.00
C ALA A 90 16.43 -1.94 3.90
N GLY A 91 15.53 -1.00 4.17
CA GLY A 91 14.29 -1.27 4.88
C GLY A 91 13.41 -2.25 4.10
N LEU A 92 13.28 -2.06 2.79
CA LEU A 92 12.48 -2.90 1.90
C LEU A 92 12.98 -4.34 1.89
N GLU A 93 14.29 -4.55 1.71
CA GLU A 93 14.91 -5.87 1.81
C GLU A 93 14.60 -6.54 3.15
N ARG A 94 14.72 -5.79 4.26
CA ARG A 94 14.38 -6.34 5.58
C ARG A 94 12.91 -6.73 5.69
N GLY A 95 12.00 -5.87 5.23
CA GLY A 95 10.55 -6.12 5.29
C GLY A 95 10.14 -7.34 4.47
N LEU A 96 10.67 -7.46 3.25
CA LEU A 96 10.40 -8.60 2.37
C LEU A 96 10.86 -9.93 2.99
N ASN A 97 11.99 -9.92 3.67
CA ASN A 97 12.54 -11.10 4.35
C ASN A 97 11.94 -11.36 5.74
N SER A 98 11.04 -10.50 6.24
CA SER A 98 10.47 -10.61 7.59
C SER A 98 9.02 -10.13 7.63
N PRO A 99 8.07 -10.82 6.96
CA PRO A 99 6.66 -10.44 6.94
C PRO A 99 6.01 -10.43 8.33
N ALA A 100 6.52 -11.24 9.27
CA ALA A 100 6.21 -11.13 10.71
C ALA A 100 6.95 -9.92 11.34
N VAL A 101 6.55 -8.71 10.97
CA VAL A 101 7.34 -7.47 11.15
C VAL A 101 7.47 -6.97 12.60
N LEU A 102 6.66 -7.48 13.53
CA LEU A 102 6.56 -6.95 14.91
C LEU A 102 7.91 -6.82 15.63
N PRO A 103 8.83 -7.82 15.62
CA PRO A 103 10.14 -7.69 16.27
C PRO A 103 11.00 -6.61 15.63
N SER A 104 10.95 -6.47 14.30
CA SER A 104 11.75 -5.51 13.54
C SER A 104 11.39 -4.05 13.82
N LEU A 105 10.19 -3.77 14.33
CA LEU A 105 9.75 -2.39 14.61
C LEU A 105 10.64 -1.71 15.65
N PHE A 106 11.05 -2.42 16.71
CA PHE A 106 11.94 -1.84 17.72
C PHE A 106 13.41 -1.81 17.27
N GLU A 107 13.80 -2.74 16.39
CA GLU A 107 15.14 -2.75 15.80
C GLU A 107 15.44 -1.47 15.00
N VAL A 108 14.42 -0.82 14.42
CA VAL A 108 14.58 0.50 13.77
C VAL A 108 15.15 1.51 14.76
N ARG A 109 14.65 1.53 16.02
CA ARG A 109 15.18 2.40 17.07
C ARG A 109 16.59 2.00 17.48
N ALA A 110 16.77 0.71 17.77
CA ALA A 110 18.07 0.20 18.18
C ALA A 110 19.16 0.55 17.16
N SER A 111 18.83 0.46 15.87
CA SER A 111 19.74 0.77 14.76
C SER A 111 20.25 2.20 14.80
N HIS A 112 19.38 3.20 15.02
CA HIS A 112 19.84 4.61 15.06
C HIS A 112 20.50 4.99 16.40
N VAL A 113 20.13 4.34 17.50
CA VAL A 113 20.79 4.52 18.80
C VAL A 113 22.22 3.95 18.78
N LEU A 114 22.41 2.83 18.10
CA LEU A 114 23.72 2.16 17.98
C LEU A 114 24.56 2.67 16.82
N GLY A 115 24.07 3.64 16.02
CA GLY A 115 24.81 4.24 14.93
C GLY A 115 24.85 3.43 13.63
N HIS A 116 23.99 2.42 13.48
CA HIS A 116 23.85 1.62 12.26
C HIS A 116 22.87 2.20 11.23
N LEU A 117 22.01 3.14 11.67
CA LEU A 117 21.08 3.87 10.81
C LEU A 117 21.18 5.36 11.12
N ALA A 118 21.40 6.19 10.09
CA ALA A 118 21.42 7.63 10.26
C ALA A 118 20.06 8.13 10.78
N ARG A 119 20.07 9.05 11.74
CA ARG A 119 18.88 9.49 12.47
C ARG A 119 17.91 10.26 11.57
N GLU A 120 18.43 10.89 10.54
CA GLU A 120 17.73 11.64 9.50
C GLU A 120 17.06 10.70 8.48
N GLN A 121 17.46 9.43 8.40
CA GLN A 121 17.01 8.48 7.37
C GLN A 121 16.01 7.44 7.89
N VAL A 122 15.63 7.52 9.17
CA VAL A 122 14.76 6.54 9.83
C VAL A 122 13.39 6.43 9.15
N SER A 123 12.84 7.55 8.67
CA SER A 123 11.56 7.58 7.96
C SER A 123 11.57 6.69 6.72
N ASP A 124 12.63 6.77 5.89
CA ASP A 124 12.70 6.01 4.65
C ASP A 124 12.98 4.52 4.90
N PHE A 125 13.84 4.21 5.87
CA PHE A 125 14.05 2.82 6.31
C PHE A 125 12.74 2.18 6.82
N LEU A 126 12.02 2.89 7.69
CA LEU A 126 10.74 2.42 8.23
C LEU A 126 9.68 2.26 7.12
N SER A 127 9.66 3.16 6.13
CA SER A 127 8.77 3.04 4.97
C SER A 127 9.07 1.77 4.17
N GLY A 128 10.34 1.49 3.89
CA GLY A 128 10.75 0.26 3.22
C GLY A 128 10.35 -0.99 4.01
N LEU A 129 10.63 -0.99 5.31
CA LEU A 129 10.31 -2.11 6.21
C LEU A 129 8.82 -2.47 6.18
N LEU A 130 7.94 -1.47 6.30
CA LEU A 130 6.50 -1.71 6.36
C LEU A 130 5.92 -2.10 4.99
N ILE A 131 6.35 -1.44 3.91
CA ILE A 131 5.91 -1.78 2.54
C ILE A 131 6.39 -3.17 2.15
N GLY A 132 7.64 -3.52 2.49
CA GLY A 132 8.18 -4.86 2.24
C GLY A 132 7.41 -5.95 2.98
N ALA A 133 7.16 -5.74 4.27
CA ALA A 133 6.37 -6.70 5.06
C ALA A 133 4.94 -6.84 4.53
N GLU A 134 4.30 -5.73 4.16
CA GLU A 134 2.99 -5.75 3.51
C GLU A 134 3.02 -6.59 2.22
N VAL A 135 3.90 -6.26 1.28
CA VAL A 135 3.96 -6.92 -0.03
C VAL A 135 4.28 -8.40 0.10
N ALA A 136 5.20 -8.78 0.99
CA ALA A 136 5.50 -10.18 1.28
C ALA A 136 4.30 -10.92 1.87
N SER A 137 3.62 -10.35 2.87
CA SER A 137 2.48 -10.99 3.52
C SER A 137 1.25 -11.13 2.61
N MET A 138 0.97 -10.11 1.79
CA MET A 138 -0.24 -10.05 0.98
C MET A 138 -0.10 -10.78 -0.35
N SER A 139 1.11 -10.87 -0.92
CA SER A 139 1.31 -11.46 -2.24
C SER A 139 0.97 -12.94 -2.31
N GLU A 140 1.09 -13.69 -1.21
CA GLU A 140 0.67 -15.09 -1.14
C GLU A 140 -0.84 -15.25 -1.24
N SER A 141 -1.59 -14.36 -0.57
CA SER A 141 -3.07 -14.39 -0.54
C SER A 141 -3.70 -13.79 -1.81
N PHE A 142 -3.01 -12.83 -2.45
CA PHE A 142 -3.43 -12.16 -3.68
C PHE A 142 -2.54 -12.57 -4.85
N ALA A 143 -2.47 -13.88 -5.09
CA ALA A 143 -1.80 -14.44 -6.25
C ALA A 143 -2.53 -14.00 -7.53
N ALA A 144 -1.79 -13.45 -8.48
CA ALA A 144 -2.32 -13.05 -9.77
C ALA A 144 -1.44 -13.66 -10.87
N GLN A 145 -2.09 -14.28 -11.85
CA GLN A 145 -1.44 -14.68 -13.10
C GLN A 145 -1.21 -13.48 -14.03
N GLN A 146 -2.02 -12.43 -13.86
CA GLN A 146 -1.89 -11.14 -14.55
C GLN A 146 -1.09 -10.15 -13.70
N ALA A 147 -0.55 -9.11 -14.33
CA ALA A 147 0.10 -8.01 -13.64
C ALA A 147 -0.87 -7.33 -12.66
N ILE A 148 -0.41 -6.98 -11.47
CA ILE A 148 -1.20 -6.21 -10.50
C ILE A 148 -1.40 -4.79 -11.02
N THR A 149 -2.57 -4.20 -10.82
CA THR A 149 -2.77 -2.77 -11.07
C THR A 149 -2.56 -1.96 -9.79
N LEU A 150 -1.53 -1.12 -9.76
CA LEU A 150 -1.27 -0.15 -8.68
C LEU A 150 -2.02 1.15 -8.94
N VAL A 151 -2.81 1.59 -7.95
CA VAL A 151 -3.60 2.83 -8.03
C VAL A 151 -3.18 3.77 -6.90
N ALA A 152 -2.34 4.76 -7.21
CA ALA A 152 -1.84 5.71 -6.22
C ALA A 152 -1.23 6.96 -6.90
N GLY A 153 -0.72 7.89 -6.08
CA GLY A 153 0.12 8.99 -6.57
C GLY A 153 1.55 8.52 -6.92
N PRO A 154 2.31 9.31 -7.70
CA PRO A 154 3.60 8.89 -8.27
C PRO A 154 4.64 8.41 -7.25
N ALA A 155 4.73 9.08 -6.09
CA ALA A 155 5.70 8.74 -5.05
C ALA A 155 5.44 7.34 -4.44
N LEU A 156 4.17 7.00 -4.17
CA LEU A 156 3.81 5.67 -3.65
C LEU A 156 3.88 4.61 -4.74
N ILE A 157 3.51 4.94 -5.98
CA ILE A 157 3.70 4.04 -7.13
C ILE A 157 5.17 3.61 -7.21
N SER A 158 6.11 4.56 -7.17
CA SER A 158 7.55 4.25 -7.26
C SER A 158 8.01 3.30 -6.13
N ARG A 159 7.53 3.51 -4.91
CA ARG A 159 7.88 2.65 -3.75
C ARG A 159 7.32 1.24 -3.90
N TYR A 160 6.03 1.10 -4.20
CA TYR A 160 5.42 -0.22 -4.36
C TYR A 160 5.94 -0.94 -5.60
N GLN A 161 6.26 -0.25 -6.70
CA GLN A 161 6.93 -0.84 -7.86
C GLN A 161 8.27 -1.48 -7.48
N GLN A 162 9.10 -0.79 -6.68
CA GLN A 162 10.36 -1.37 -6.18
C GLN A 162 10.09 -2.64 -5.34
N ALA A 163 9.06 -2.61 -4.49
CA ALA A 163 8.69 -3.75 -3.66
C ALA A 163 8.22 -4.97 -4.48
N PHE A 164 7.35 -4.77 -5.47
CA PHE A 164 6.90 -5.85 -6.36
C PHE A 164 8.01 -6.35 -7.28
N SER A 165 8.85 -5.46 -7.80
CA SER A 165 10.01 -5.84 -8.61
C SER A 165 10.98 -6.72 -7.83
N ALA A 166 11.22 -6.42 -6.55
CA ALA A 166 12.09 -7.21 -5.68
C ALA A 166 11.60 -8.64 -5.43
N ILE A 167 10.30 -8.91 -5.59
CA ILE A 167 9.71 -10.27 -5.52
C ILE A 167 9.33 -10.83 -6.90
N GLY A 168 9.80 -10.22 -7.99
CA GLY A 168 9.59 -10.70 -9.34
C GLY A 168 8.14 -10.62 -9.83
N ARG A 169 7.34 -9.66 -9.32
CA ARG A 169 5.95 -9.45 -9.76
C ARG A 169 5.84 -8.21 -10.65
N ASP A 170 5.22 -8.41 -11.80
CA ASP A 170 4.90 -7.32 -12.73
C ASP A 170 3.70 -6.50 -12.24
N VAL A 171 3.78 -5.19 -12.47
CA VAL A 171 2.72 -4.24 -12.11
C VAL A 171 2.44 -3.27 -13.25
N SER A 172 1.16 -3.00 -13.47
CA SER A 172 0.68 -1.84 -14.21
C SER A 172 0.36 -0.72 -13.23
N THR A 173 0.40 0.53 -13.68
CA THR A 173 0.18 1.69 -12.82
C THR A 173 -0.91 2.58 -13.36
N VAL A 174 -1.78 3.04 -12.48
CA VAL A 174 -2.81 4.04 -12.77
C VAL A 174 -2.67 5.16 -11.76
N ASP A 175 -2.64 6.40 -12.25
CA ASP A 175 -2.67 7.57 -11.38
C ASP A 175 -4.00 7.64 -10.60
N GLY A 176 -3.89 7.85 -9.29
CA GLY A 176 -5.04 7.82 -8.37
C GLY A 176 -6.12 8.85 -8.69
N ASP A 177 -5.75 10.04 -9.18
CA ASP A 177 -6.71 11.09 -9.52
C ASP A 177 -7.40 10.76 -10.85
N MET A 178 -6.65 10.24 -11.82
CA MET A 178 -7.21 9.74 -13.09
C MET A 178 -8.21 8.60 -12.87
N ALA A 179 -7.88 7.64 -12.00
CA ALA A 179 -8.77 6.56 -11.62
C ALA A 179 -10.05 7.10 -10.96
N PHE A 180 -9.92 8.05 -10.03
CA PHE A 180 -11.07 8.69 -9.39
C PHE A 180 -12.00 9.38 -10.41
N GLN A 181 -11.44 10.19 -11.31
CA GLN A 181 -12.22 10.92 -12.32
C GLN A 181 -12.93 9.97 -13.30
N ALA A 182 -12.27 8.88 -13.70
CA ALA A 182 -12.88 7.86 -14.56
C ALA A 182 -14.05 7.16 -13.85
N GLY A 183 -13.89 6.77 -12.58
CA GLY A 183 -14.97 6.15 -11.81
C GLY A 183 -16.15 7.06 -11.53
N ILE A 184 -15.92 8.35 -11.21
CA ILE A 184 -17.00 9.33 -11.08
C ILE A 184 -17.75 9.49 -12.41
N ARG A 185 -17.03 9.57 -13.53
CA ARG A 185 -17.62 9.75 -14.86
C ARG A 185 -18.51 8.57 -15.25
N SER A 186 -18.09 7.33 -14.98
CA SER A 186 -18.88 6.14 -15.31
C SER A 186 -20.21 6.11 -14.54
N ILE A 187 -20.19 6.49 -13.25
CA ILE A 187 -21.41 6.60 -12.44
C ILE A 187 -22.31 7.74 -12.94
N ALA A 188 -21.74 8.90 -13.27
CA ALA A 188 -22.51 10.01 -13.83
C ALA A 188 -23.20 9.64 -15.14
N HIS A 189 -22.53 8.90 -16.02
CA HIS A 189 -23.13 8.36 -17.25
C HIS A 189 -24.26 7.36 -16.94
N ALA A 190 -24.09 6.49 -15.94
CA ALA A 190 -25.13 5.54 -15.56
C ALA A 190 -26.38 6.20 -14.96
N VAL A 191 -26.24 7.36 -14.32
CA VAL A 191 -27.36 8.14 -13.77
C VAL A 191 -28.09 8.94 -14.86
N ALA A 192 -27.39 9.34 -15.92
CA ALA A 192 -27.95 10.13 -17.02
C ALA A 192 -28.68 9.28 -18.07
N ASN A 193 -28.46 7.97 -18.08
CA ASN A 193 -29.12 6.98 -18.95
C ASN A 193 -30.24 6.25 -18.20
#